data_AF-A0A7S2HBY0-F1
#
_entry.id   AF-A0A7S2HBY0-F1
#
_cell.length_a   1.000
_cell.length_b   1.000
_cell.length_c   1.000
_cell.angle_alpha   90.00
_cell.angle_beta   90.00
_cell.angle_gamma   90.00
#
_symmetry.space_group_name_H-M   'P 1'
#
loop_
_entity.id
_entity.type
_entity.pdbx_description
1 polymer ?
#
loop_
_entity_poly.entity_id
_entity_poly.type
_entity_poly.pdbx_seq_one_letter_code
_entity_poly.pdbx_strand_id
1 'polypeptide(L)'
;MAALNPAVKQGFLPLWGQDASDEGAPDFSAGPLSLTARRRACIFACKASGAGRAAARTAAALVAAAGAAAGVVACSAFARSIPRLDGVATGRAVVGLWYETGGFDAMNTTVLDHLWHVERMLVDADLCPAADPEVRALRAGPWPRPGAEEAPRVSKMIYINMDWDKERKEFMEEQLADLRREWAAKGQPLSWERQAGVGPMDIMNSSKYAEWVEKGFSKTTSPNVQGDWKTAGCTIGHYSAISRIPETPGSDLVMIMEDDVEIGPHFLHEWEKLWPFIPEAWDILRIGWFGDHQNCTQVVNERVDRAGWQDPMNGECAYCGAQAYIVNPSSKEKVLRRFERSRITHADELLGAPTPQLEDSKEVPPLQAFVVWPALASTHFNTQGYPAFRSDRMHGREALLPRHTKQSHVSKSRVARLAKVEEQLLRTGARGAKLQRVAREMDQAVQEELREVHEAAQQDRGGHEARHGVAREKEAPRAKHSDGGRESPPPRAAVAPPVW
;
A
#
# COMPACT_ATOMS: atom_id res chain seq x y z
N MET A 1 -43.33 30.68 15.21
CA MET A 1 -44.00 31.96 15.55
C MET A 1 -42.90 33.00 15.71
N ALA A 2 -42.75 34.09 14.97
CA ALA A 2 -43.60 34.79 14.01
C ALA A 2 -42.79 35.13 12.75
N ALA A 3 -43.54 35.42 11.68
CA ALA A 3 -43.10 35.44 10.30
C ALA A 3 -42.59 36.81 9.82
N LEU A 4 -41.91 36.71 8.68
CA LEU A 4 -41.29 37.73 7.84
C LEU A 4 -42.26 38.80 7.31
N ASN A 5 -41.69 39.98 7.05
CA ASN A 5 -42.28 41.10 6.35
C ASN A 5 -41.85 41.07 4.87
N PRO A 6 -42.73 41.28 3.86
CA PRO A 6 -42.39 41.13 2.45
C PRO A 6 -42.20 42.45 1.69
N ALA A 7 -41.61 42.30 0.50
CA ALA A 7 -41.76 43.11 -0.71
C ALA A 7 -40.92 44.39 -0.87
N VAL A 8 -40.02 44.38 -1.87
CA VAL A 8 -40.15 45.23 -3.06
C VAL A 8 -39.74 44.43 -4.31
N LYS A 9 -40.65 44.37 -5.28
CA LYS A 9 -40.47 43.90 -6.66
C LYS A 9 -40.04 45.07 -7.53
N GLN A 10 -39.18 44.80 -8.52
CA GLN A 10 -39.18 45.29 -9.92
C GLN A 10 -37.81 44.86 -10.50
N GLY A 11 -37.65 44.04 -11.53
CA GLY A 11 -38.54 43.62 -12.61
C GLY A 11 -38.07 44.23 -13.93
N PHE A 12 -37.14 43.59 -14.65
CA PHE A 12 -36.95 43.77 -16.09
C PHE A 12 -36.31 42.50 -16.70
N LEU A 13 -36.95 42.00 -17.75
CA LEU A 13 -36.60 40.91 -18.68
C LEU A 13 -36.97 41.42 -20.09
N PRO A 14 -36.62 40.74 -21.19
CA PRO A 14 -35.39 40.90 -21.95
C PRO A 14 -35.67 41.37 -23.40
N LEU A 15 -34.66 41.67 -24.21
CA LEU A 15 -34.83 41.72 -25.66
C LEU A 15 -33.58 41.19 -26.39
N TRP A 16 -33.88 40.39 -27.40
CA TRP A 16 -32.99 39.66 -28.31
C TRP A 16 -32.21 40.57 -29.26
N GLY A 17 -31.12 40.04 -29.84
CA GLY A 17 -30.90 40.16 -31.29
C GLY A 17 -29.48 40.50 -31.77
N GLN A 18 -28.79 39.45 -32.22
CA GLN A 18 -27.97 39.35 -33.44
C GLN A 18 -26.63 40.11 -33.63
N ASP A 19 -25.60 39.27 -33.72
CA ASP A 19 -24.63 39.08 -34.81
C ASP A 19 -23.57 40.12 -35.21
N ALA A 20 -22.36 39.55 -35.29
CA ALA A 20 -21.24 39.80 -36.20
C ALA A 20 -20.39 41.07 -35.98
N SER A 21 -19.15 40.88 -35.52
CA SER A 21 -17.95 40.78 -36.38
C SER A 21 -16.68 41.14 -35.60
N ASP A 22 -15.61 40.40 -35.89
CA ASP A 22 -14.20 40.75 -35.76
C ASP A 22 -13.77 41.70 -34.63
N GLU A 23 -13.23 41.15 -33.53
CA GLU A 23 -12.03 41.71 -32.90
C GLU A 23 -11.12 40.58 -32.39
N GLY A 24 -9.85 40.66 -32.77
CA GLY A 24 -8.85 39.62 -32.57
C GLY A 24 -8.52 39.35 -31.11
N ALA A 25 -8.52 38.06 -30.75
CA ALA A 25 -7.96 37.60 -29.49
C ALA A 25 -6.42 37.74 -29.51
N PRO A 26 -5.80 38.25 -28.44
CA PRO A 26 -4.35 38.27 -28.33
C PRO A 26 -3.81 36.84 -28.14
N ASP A 27 -2.96 36.44 -29.06
CA ASP A 27 -2.12 35.25 -28.98
C ASP A 27 -1.15 35.39 -27.79
N PHE A 28 -1.50 34.78 -26.65
CA PHE A 28 -0.59 34.55 -25.53
C PHE A 28 0.11 33.19 -25.70
N SER A 29 0.91 33.07 -26.76
CA SER A 29 1.94 32.04 -26.85
C SER A 29 3.14 32.41 -25.97
N ALA A 30 2.97 32.30 -24.65
CA ALA A 30 4.11 32.17 -23.75
C ALA A 30 4.73 30.79 -23.97
N GLY A 31 5.63 30.70 -24.95
CA GLY A 31 6.41 29.50 -25.22
C GLY A 31 7.13 29.00 -23.95
N PRO A 32 7.34 27.68 -23.79
CA PRO A 32 7.95 27.12 -22.59
C PRO A 32 9.32 27.74 -22.36
N LEU A 33 9.52 28.29 -21.14
CA LEU A 33 10.82 28.79 -20.69
C LEU A 33 11.90 27.75 -20.97
N SER A 34 12.96 28.17 -21.67
CA SER A 34 14.11 27.32 -21.98
C SER A 34 14.67 26.69 -20.71
N LEU A 35 15.21 25.47 -20.83
CA LEU A 35 15.84 24.73 -19.74
C LEU A 35 16.86 25.58 -18.95
N THR A 36 17.50 26.52 -19.64
CA THR A 36 18.48 27.47 -19.09
C THR A 36 17.84 28.55 -18.22
N ALA A 37 16.64 29.02 -18.56
CA ALA A 37 15.88 29.98 -17.75
C ALA A 37 15.34 29.32 -16.47
N ARG A 38 14.88 28.06 -16.57
CA ARG A 38 14.44 27.25 -15.41
C ARG A 38 15.59 26.98 -14.43
N ARG A 39 16.78 26.67 -14.94
CA ARG A 39 17.99 26.49 -14.12
C ARG A 39 18.42 27.78 -13.40
N ARG A 40 18.25 28.94 -14.02
CA ARG A 40 18.60 30.23 -13.41
C ARG A 40 17.64 30.63 -12.28
N ALA A 41 16.35 30.33 -12.41
CA ALA A 41 15.35 30.60 -11.36
C ALA A 41 15.62 29.77 -10.08
N CYS A 42 15.96 28.48 -10.22
CA CYS A 42 16.33 27.62 -9.10
C CYS A 42 17.62 28.10 -8.38
N ILE A 43 18.62 28.55 -9.14
CA ILE A 43 19.89 29.01 -8.58
C ILE A 43 19.73 30.36 -7.84
N PHE A 44 18.80 31.21 -8.27
CA PHE A 44 18.55 32.51 -7.63
C PHE A 44 17.82 32.35 -6.29
N ALA A 45 16.90 31.39 -6.16
CA ALA A 45 16.19 31.10 -4.90
C ALA A 45 17.13 30.58 -3.80
N CYS A 46 18.18 29.82 -4.14
CA CYS A 46 19.14 29.30 -3.16
C CYS A 46 20.17 30.32 -2.65
N LYS A 47 20.31 31.49 -3.29
CA LYS A 47 21.31 32.50 -2.90
C LYS A 47 20.82 33.53 -1.87
N ALA A 48 19.54 33.52 -1.50
CA ALA A 48 18.93 34.60 -0.73
C ALA A 48 18.88 34.40 0.80
N SER A 49 19.33 33.28 1.38
CA SER A 49 19.23 33.04 2.83
C SER A 49 20.59 33.03 3.53
N GLY A 50 21.09 34.21 3.89
CA GLY A 50 22.21 34.35 4.81
C GLY A 50 21.75 34.30 6.26
N ALA A 51 22.10 33.25 7.01
CA ALA A 51 22.19 33.28 8.49
C ALA A 51 22.83 32.02 9.10
N GLY A 52 23.95 32.18 9.82
CA GLY A 52 24.27 31.47 11.07
C GLY A 52 24.54 29.96 11.08
N ARG A 53 25.29 29.50 12.09
CA ARG A 53 25.78 28.09 12.24
C ARG A 53 24.69 27.01 12.35
N ALA A 54 23.41 27.39 12.52
CA ALA A 54 22.27 26.48 12.42
C ALA A 54 21.96 26.12 10.95
N ALA A 55 22.12 27.05 10.01
CA ALA A 55 21.91 26.81 8.59
C ALA A 55 22.94 25.85 7.98
N ALA A 56 24.12 25.68 8.57
CA ALA A 56 25.13 24.74 8.07
C ALA A 56 24.71 23.27 8.28
N ARG A 57 23.96 22.95 9.33
CA ARG A 57 23.44 21.59 9.58
C ARG A 57 22.25 21.29 8.67
N THR A 58 21.35 22.26 8.48
CA THR A 58 20.23 22.15 7.55
C THR A 58 20.70 22.12 6.11
N ALA A 59 21.72 22.91 5.74
CA ALA A 59 22.32 22.92 4.40
C ALA A 59 23.10 21.63 4.11
N ALA A 60 23.78 21.02 5.09
CA ALA A 60 24.42 19.72 4.89
C ALA A 60 23.40 18.59 4.68
N ALA A 61 22.28 18.61 5.42
CA ALA A 61 21.17 17.69 5.21
C ALA A 61 20.46 17.94 3.86
N LEU A 62 20.26 19.21 3.47
CA LEU A 62 19.71 19.60 2.17
C LEU A 62 20.63 19.25 1.00
N VAL A 63 21.95 19.37 1.14
CA VAL A 63 22.93 18.97 0.10
C VAL A 63 23.03 17.45 0.01
N ALA A 64 22.87 16.72 1.12
CA ALA A 64 22.79 15.26 1.11
C ALA A 64 21.47 14.76 0.49
N ALA A 65 20.34 15.40 0.82
CA ALA A 65 19.02 15.08 0.26
C ALA A 65 18.90 15.49 -1.21
N ALA A 66 19.40 16.68 -1.58
CA ALA A 66 19.49 17.11 -2.98
C ALA A 66 20.52 16.29 -3.76
N GLY A 67 21.59 15.81 -3.12
CA GLY A 67 22.54 14.87 -3.70
C GLY A 67 21.95 13.49 -3.93
N ALA A 68 21.07 13.02 -3.05
CA ALA A 68 20.30 11.78 -3.23
C ALA A 68 19.26 11.93 -4.35
N ALA A 69 18.49 13.02 -4.36
CA ALA A 69 17.51 13.31 -5.41
C ALA A 69 18.17 13.56 -6.79
N ALA A 70 19.28 14.31 -6.83
CA ALA A 70 20.06 14.49 -8.05
C ALA A 70 20.80 13.22 -8.48
N GLY A 71 21.16 12.34 -7.53
CA GLY A 71 21.72 11.02 -7.80
C GLY A 71 20.73 10.10 -8.51
N VAL A 72 19.45 10.13 -8.13
CA VAL A 72 18.38 9.36 -8.79
C VAL A 72 18.09 9.90 -10.21
N VAL A 73 18.13 11.23 -10.39
CA VAL A 73 17.96 11.88 -11.71
C VAL A 73 19.22 11.72 -12.60
N ALA A 74 20.42 11.61 -12.02
CA ALA A 74 21.65 11.37 -12.75
C ALA A 74 21.84 9.89 -13.14
N CYS A 75 21.39 8.94 -12.31
CA CYS A 75 21.44 7.51 -12.62
C CYS A 75 20.58 7.13 -13.84
N SER A 76 19.45 7.81 -14.05
CA SER A 76 18.62 7.62 -15.24
C SER A 76 19.23 8.24 -16.51
N ALA A 77 20.10 9.25 -16.38
CA ALA A 77 20.84 9.85 -17.49
C ALA A 77 22.15 9.08 -17.83
N PHE A 78 22.80 8.43 -16.86
CA PHE A 78 24.08 7.72 -17.04
C PHE A 78 23.93 6.27 -17.53
N ALA A 79 22.73 5.68 -17.44
CA ALA A 79 22.45 4.30 -17.86
C ALA A 79 22.51 4.06 -19.39
N ARG A 80 22.71 5.10 -20.21
CA ARG A 80 22.81 4.97 -21.68
C ARG A 80 24.22 4.78 -22.22
N SER A 81 25.26 4.80 -21.38
CA SER A 81 26.66 4.89 -21.86
C SER A 81 27.64 3.82 -21.35
N ILE A 82 27.18 2.74 -20.70
CA ILE A 82 28.07 1.63 -20.29
C ILE A 82 27.47 0.28 -20.72
N PRO A 83 28.21 -0.57 -21.47
CA PRO A 83 27.75 -1.93 -21.76
C PRO A 83 27.94 -2.83 -20.54
N ARG A 84 26.83 -3.44 -20.10
CA ARG A 84 26.73 -4.66 -19.25
C ARG A 84 27.58 -4.68 -17.98
N LEU A 85 27.02 -4.13 -16.91
CA LEU A 85 27.24 -4.60 -15.54
C LEU A 85 25.87 -4.79 -14.90
N ASP A 86 25.55 -6.03 -14.52
CA ASP A 86 24.28 -6.41 -13.87
C ASP A 86 24.21 -5.79 -12.47
N GLY A 87 23.69 -4.56 -12.38
CA GLY A 87 23.39 -3.85 -11.12
C GLY A 87 22.20 -4.43 -10.34
N VAL A 88 21.70 -5.61 -10.73
CA VAL A 88 20.44 -6.21 -10.28
C VAL A 88 20.59 -7.01 -8.98
N ALA A 89 21.77 -7.56 -8.70
CA ALA A 89 22.01 -8.34 -7.48
C ALA A 89 22.31 -7.46 -6.24
N THR A 90 22.92 -6.29 -6.44
CA THR A 90 23.36 -5.41 -5.36
C THR A 90 22.19 -4.68 -4.69
N GLY A 91 21.13 -4.36 -5.43
CA GLY A 91 19.92 -3.71 -4.88
C GLY A 91 19.12 -4.61 -3.94
N ARG A 92 18.97 -5.90 -4.29
CA ARG A 92 18.25 -6.90 -3.46
C ARG A 92 18.90 -7.13 -2.10
N ALA A 93 20.23 -7.13 -2.07
CA ALA A 93 21.03 -7.38 -0.87
C ALA A 93 20.96 -6.22 0.12
N VAL A 94 21.05 -4.98 -0.38
CA VAL A 94 21.00 -3.76 0.43
C VAL A 94 19.62 -3.61 1.07
N VAL A 95 18.54 -3.90 0.34
CA VAL A 95 17.15 -3.81 0.84
C VAL A 95 16.84 -4.93 1.85
N GLY A 96 17.30 -6.16 1.62
CA GLY A 96 17.18 -7.25 2.59
C GLY A 96 17.87 -6.93 3.92
N LEU A 97 19.08 -6.35 3.85
CA LEU A 97 19.79 -5.86 5.03
C LEU A 97 19.07 -4.65 5.68
N TRP A 98 18.42 -3.81 4.88
CA TRP A 98 17.64 -2.67 5.36
C TRP A 98 16.44 -3.08 6.21
N TYR A 99 15.75 -4.17 5.85
CA TYR A 99 14.72 -4.79 6.69
C TYR A 99 15.30 -5.48 7.94
N GLU A 100 16.43 -6.16 7.82
CA GLU A 100 17.08 -6.84 8.97
C GLU A 100 17.66 -5.87 10.02
N THR A 101 17.98 -4.63 9.62
CA THR A 101 18.55 -3.60 10.49
C THR A 101 17.53 -2.59 11.03
N GLY A 102 16.24 -2.75 10.72
CA GLY A 102 15.20 -1.78 11.12
C GLY A 102 15.32 -0.42 10.41
N GLY A 103 15.86 -0.41 9.19
CA GLY A 103 16.21 0.80 8.44
C GLY A 103 15.03 1.68 8.03
N PHE A 104 13.81 1.13 7.94
CA PHE A 104 12.61 1.91 7.66
C PHE A 104 12.28 2.89 8.81
N ASP A 105 12.52 2.51 10.06
CA ASP A 105 12.33 3.40 11.22
C ASP A 105 13.50 4.39 11.42
N ALA A 106 14.64 4.16 10.76
CA ALA A 106 15.74 5.14 10.71
C ALA A 106 15.47 6.27 9.69
N MET A 107 14.51 6.10 8.78
CA MET A 107 13.86 7.25 8.16
C MET A 107 12.93 7.87 9.20
N ASN A 108 13.53 8.70 10.06
CA ASN A 108 12.86 9.63 10.97
C ASN A 108 11.58 10.15 10.29
N THR A 109 10.45 10.22 11.00
CA THR A 109 9.20 10.83 10.51
C THR A 109 9.43 12.13 9.75
N THR A 110 10.45 12.91 10.17
CA THR A 110 10.94 14.11 9.48
C THR A 110 11.35 13.88 8.01
N VAL A 111 12.00 12.76 7.67
CA VAL A 111 12.40 12.39 6.31
C VAL A 111 11.19 11.99 5.47
N LEU A 112 10.28 11.19 6.02
CA LEU A 112 9.03 10.83 5.35
C LEU A 112 8.16 12.07 5.12
N ASP A 113 8.02 12.94 6.13
CA ASP A 113 7.35 14.24 6.03
C ASP A 113 8.01 15.13 4.96
N HIS A 114 9.35 15.12 4.88
CA HIS A 114 10.07 15.89 3.87
C HIS A 114 9.84 15.36 2.45
N LEU A 115 9.96 14.05 2.25
CA LEU A 115 9.72 13.42 0.95
C LEU A 115 8.28 13.65 0.50
N TRP A 116 7.33 13.46 1.41
CA TRP A 116 5.93 13.77 1.18
C TRP A 116 5.74 15.24 0.78
N HIS A 117 6.35 16.19 1.50
CA HIS A 117 6.26 17.60 1.16
C HIS A 117 6.83 17.89 -0.25
N VAL A 118 7.95 17.26 -0.61
CA VAL A 118 8.54 17.38 -1.94
C VAL A 118 7.58 16.88 -3.02
N GLU A 119 6.90 15.76 -2.81
CA GLU A 119 5.93 15.25 -3.78
C GLU A 119 4.73 16.19 -3.97
N ARG A 120 4.20 16.76 -2.89
CA ARG A 120 3.12 17.75 -3.00
C ARG A 120 3.57 18.98 -3.77
N MET A 121 4.80 19.45 -3.52
CA MET A 121 5.39 20.54 -4.33
C MET A 121 5.52 20.17 -5.81
N LEU A 122 5.85 18.92 -6.15
CA LEU A 122 5.91 18.46 -7.55
C LEU A 122 4.52 18.44 -8.19
N VAL A 123 3.48 18.08 -7.44
CA VAL A 123 2.10 18.11 -7.93
C VAL A 123 1.63 19.55 -8.13
N ASP A 124 1.85 20.44 -7.16
CA ASP A 124 1.47 21.86 -7.23
C ASP A 124 2.18 22.59 -8.38
N ALA A 125 3.40 22.15 -8.71
CA ALA A 125 4.18 22.67 -9.83
C ALA A 125 3.81 22.06 -11.20
N ASP A 126 2.80 21.18 -11.26
CA ASP A 126 2.41 20.40 -12.45
C ASP A 126 3.59 19.61 -13.06
N LEU A 127 4.50 19.14 -12.20
CA LEU A 127 5.67 18.34 -12.59
C LEU A 127 5.45 16.85 -12.41
N CYS A 128 4.41 16.45 -11.67
CA CYS A 128 4.03 15.05 -11.55
C CYS A 128 2.72 14.76 -12.30
N PRO A 129 2.75 14.01 -13.41
CA PRO A 129 1.55 13.70 -14.17
C PRO A 129 0.57 12.86 -13.34
N ALA A 130 -0.72 13.19 -13.40
CA ALA A 130 -1.76 12.35 -12.82
C ALA A 130 -1.79 10.98 -13.51
N ALA A 131 -1.98 9.91 -12.72
CA ALA A 131 -1.98 8.54 -13.21
C ALA A 131 -3.08 8.28 -14.25
N ASP A 132 -4.22 8.94 -14.11
CA ASP A 132 -5.39 8.80 -14.98
C ASP A 132 -6.23 10.09 -15.03
N PRO A 133 -7.24 10.18 -15.91
CA PRO A 133 -8.09 11.38 -16.03
C PRO A 133 -8.90 11.71 -14.77
N GLU A 134 -9.20 10.73 -13.92
CA GLU A 134 -9.98 10.92 -12.72
C GLU A 134 -9.15 11.58 -11.61
N VAL A 135 -7.91 11.12 -11.40
CA VAL A 135 -6.95 11.81 -10.50
C VAL A 135 -6.72 13.24 -10.98
N ARG A 136 -6.59 13.45 -12.30
CA ARG A 136 -6.47 14.81 -12.87
C ARG A 136 -7.68 15.68 -12.56
N ALA A 137 -8.89 15.14 -12.73
CA ALA A 137 -10.13 15.86 -12.45
C ALA A 137 -10.24 16.21 -10.95
N LEU A 138 -9.89 15.27 -10.07
CA LEU A 138 -9.88 15.50 -8.62
C LEU A 138 -8.85 16.57 -8.22
N ARG A 139 -7.63 16.56 -8.78
CA ARG A 139 -6.61 17.60 -8.54
C ARG A 139 -7.05 19.00 -8.94
N ALA A 140 -7.84 19.12 -10.00
CA ALA A 140 -8.37 20.39 -10.46
C ALA A 140 -9.49 20.94 -9.58
N GLY A 141 -10.03 20.12 -8.66
CA GLY A 141 -11.05 20.52 -7.71
C GLY A 141 -10.53 21.49 -6.63
N PRO A 142 -11.40 22.32 -6.05
CA PRO A 142 -11.03 23.14 -4.91
C PRO A 142 -10.85 22.28 -3.65
N TRP A 143 -9.67 22.38 -3.02
CA TRP A 143 -9.35 21.70 -1.76
C TRP A 143 -8.88 22.72 -0.70
N PRO A 144 -9.29 22.58 0.57
CA PRO A 144 -10.38 21.71 1.05
C PRO A 144 -11.72 22.03 0.35
N ARG A 145 -12.63 21.05 0.28
CA ARG A 145 -13.93 21.22 -0.40
C ARG A 145 -14.70 22.38 0.23
N PRO A 146 -15.12 23.39 -0.55
CA PRO A 146 -15.93 24.49 -0.05
C PRO A 146 -17.26 23.96 0.48
N GLY A 147 -17.60 24.29 1.73
CA GLY A 147 -18.86 23.85 2.32
C GLY A 147 -18.93 22.37 2.67
N ALA A 148 -17.78 21.70 2.85
CA ALA A 148 -17.76 20.35 3.42
C ALA A 148 -18.56 20.32 4.74
N GLU A 149 -19.48 19.35 4.83
CA GLU A 149 -20.25 19.10 6.05
C GLU A 149 -19.33 18.69 7.21
N GLU A 150 -19.88 18.61 8.42
CA GLU A 150 -19.18 18.05 9.57
C GLU A 150 -18.72 16.62 9.28
N ALA A 151 -17.58 16.23 9.86
CA ALA A 151 -17.06 14.88 9.67
C ALA A 151 -18.06 13.86 10.23
N PRO A 152 -18.44 12.83 9.46
CA PRO A 152 -19.35 11.81 9.92
C PRO A 152 -18.72 11.05 11.09
N ARG A 153 -19.54 10.76 12.09
CA ARG A 153 -19.12 10.08 13.30
C ARG A 153 -18.71 8.64 12.99
N VAL A 154 -17.55 8.22 13.47
CA VAL A 154 -17.20 6.79 13.58
C VAL A 154 -17.71 6.29 14.93
N SER A 155 -18.65 5.35 14.96
CA SER A 155 -19.24 4.86 16.23
C SER A 155 -19.05 3.38 16.48
N LYS A 156 -18.59 2.63 15.48
CA LYS A 156 -18.27 1.21 15.62
C LYS A 156 -16.94 0.86 14.97
N MET A 157 -16.17 0.01 15.65
CA MET A 157 -14.98 -0.62 15.12
C MET A 157 -15.19 -2.14 15.03
N ILE A 158 -14.84 -2.75 13.90
CA ILE A 158 -14.80 -4.20 13.72
C ILE A 158 -13.35 -4.60 13.52
N TYR A 159 -12.77 -5.35 14.45
CA TYR A 159 -11.40 -5.85 14.29
C TYR A 159 -11.39 -7.34 13.95
N ILE A 160 -10.53 -7.75 13.02
CA ILE A 160 -10.40 -9.13 12.55
C ILE A 160 -9.26 -9.80 13.30
N ASN A 161 -9.57 -10.84 14.08
CA ASN A 161 -8.58 -11.53 14.91
C ASN A 161 -8.78 -13.05 14.86
N MET A 162 -7.68 -13.81 14.76
CA MET A 162 -7.74 -15.27 14.81
C MET A 162 -8.11 -15.76 16.21
N ASP A 163 -8.98 -16.77 16.33
CA ASP A 163 -9.44 -17.28 17.65
C ASP A 163 -8.30 -17.77 18.55
N TRP A 164 -7.19 -18.23 17.96
CA TRP A 164 -6.04 -18.72 18.70
C TRP A 164 -5.09 -17.61 19.19
N ASP A 165 -5.18 -16.39 18.66
CA ASP A 165 -4.29 -15.28 19.02
C ASP A 165 -4.91 -14.39 20.09
N LYS A 166 -4.78 -14.84 21.35
CA LYS A 166 -5.30 -14.13 22.52
C LYS A 166 -4.52 -12.84 22.82
N GLU A 167 -3.22 -12.81 22.53
CA GLU A 167 -2.35 -11.66 22.81
C GLU A 167 -2.79 -10.44 21.98
N ARG A 168 -2.98 -10.64 20.67
CA ARG A 168 -3.51 -9.60 19.77
C ARG A 168 -4.93 -9.18 20.15
N LYS A 169 -5.78 -10.13 20.50
CA LYS A 169 -7.15 -9.84 20.96
C LYS A 169 -7.15 -8.93 22.19
N GLU A 170 -6.38 -9.29 23.22
CA GLU A 170 -6.29 -8.53 24.47
C GLU A 170 -5.77 -7.12 24.22
N PHE A 171 -4.72 -6.98 23.39
CA PHE A 171 -4.21 -5.68 22.95
C PHE A 171 -5.30 -4.82 22.29
N MET A 172 -6.04 -5.37 21.32
CA MET A 172 -7.10 -4.62 20.63
C MET A 172 -8.21 -4.20 21.59
N GLU A 173 -8.65 -5.10 22.48
CA GLU A 173 -9.72 -4.79 23.43
C GLU A 173 -9.32 -3.73 24.47
N GLU A 174 -8.06 -3.72 24.91
CA GLU A 174 -7.52 -2.68 25.79
C GLU A 174 -7.46 -1.32 25.09
N GLN A 175 -6.84 -1.24 23.91
CA GLN A 175 -6.77 -0.01 23.12
C GLN A 175 -8.17 0.57 22.84
N LEU A 176 -9.12 -0.27 22.42
CA LEU A 176 -10.48 0.16 22.10
C LEU A 176 -11.26 0.61 23.35
N ALA A 177 -11.01 -0.02 24.49
CA ALA A 177 -11.58 0.41 25.76
C ALA A 177 -11.05 1.79 26.19
N ASP A 178 -9.79 2.10 25.89
CA ASP A 178 -9.16 3.38 26.18
C ASP A 178 -9.72 4.48 25.28
N LEU A 179 -9.77 4.23 23.97
CA LEU A 179 -10.39 5.14 23.00
C LEU A 179 -11.85 5.43 23.34
N ARG A 180 -12.63 4.40 23.73
CA ARG A 180 -14.03 4.62 24.14
C ARG A 180 -14.16 5.58 25.31
N ARG A 181 -13.26 5.52 26.31
CA ARG A 181 -13.29 6.45 27.44
C ARG A 181 -12.97 7.87 26.98
N GLU A 182 -11.96 8.03 26.13
CA GLU A 182 -11.58 9.32 25.57
C GLU A 182 -12.69 9.93 24.70
N TRP A 183 -13.28 9.16 23.80
CA TRP A 183 -14.30 9.62 22.87
C TRP A 183 -15.62 9.91 23.59
N ALA A 184 -15.97 9.12 24.61
CA ALA A 184 -17.14 9.40 25.44
C ALA A 184 -17.03 10.75 26.17
N ALA A 185 -15.83 11.15 26.61
CA ALA A 185 -15.61 12.47 27.20
C ALA A 185 -15.82 13.62 26.20
N LYS A 186 -15.75 13.33 24.89
CA LYS A 186 -16.04 14.24 23.78
C LYS A 186 -17.49 14.10 23.27
N GLY A 187 -18.33 13.30 23.92
CA GLY A 187 -19.72 13.08 23.51
C GLY A 187 -19.90 12.11 22.33
N GLN A 188 -18.86 11.38 21.95
CA GLN A 188 -18.87 10.42 20.85
C GLN A 188 -18.80 8.98 21.39
N PRO A 189 -19.93 8.25 21.47
CA PRO A 189 -19.91 6.87 21.92
C PRO A 189 -19.19 5.98 20.89
N LEU A 190 -18.31 5.11 21.38
CA LEU A 190 -17.62 4.09 20.59
C LEU A 190 -18.02 2.70 21.06
N SER A 191 -18.42 1.86 20.12
CA SER A 191 -18.60 0.42 20.30
C SER A 191 -17.58 -0.34 19.46
N TRP A 192 -17.32 -1.60 19.81
CA TRP A 192 -16.51 -2.46 18.96
C TRP A 192 -17.02 -3.89 18.97
N GLU A 193 -16.67 -4.62 17.92
CA GLU A 193 -16.99 -6.03 17.74
C GLU A 193 -15.77 -6.76 17.17
N ARG A 194 -15.54 -7.99 17.64
CA ARG A 194 -14.55 -8.88 17.06
C ARG A 194 -15.16 -9.67 15.91
N GLN A 195 -14.55 -9.59 14.73
CA GLN A 195 -14.75 -10.56 13.65
C GLN A 195 -13.72 -11.68 13.80
N ALA A 196 -14.19 -12.92 13.95
CA ALA A 196 -13.28 -14.06 13.94
C ALA A 196 -12.59 -14.18 12.57
N GLY A 197 -11.27 -14.26 12.57
CA GLY A 197 -10.47 -14.57 11.39
C GLY A 197 -10.75 -15.98 10.89
N VAL A 198 -10.50 -16.21 9.60
CA VAL A 198 -10.78 -17.49 8.94
C VAL A 198 -9.47 -18.23 8.66
N GLY A 199 -9.31 -19.42 9.23
CA GLY A 199 -8.10 -20.23 9.05
C GLY A 199 -8.06 -20.94 7.70
N PRO A 200 -6.86 -21.22 7.15
CA PRO A 200 -6.71 -22.01 5.91
C PRO A 200 -7.47 -23.34 5.92
N MET A 201 -7.40 -24.09 7.03
CA MET A 201 -8.06 -25.39 7.16
C MET A 201 -9.59 -25.26 7.19
N ASP A 202 -10.13 -24.18 7.74
CA ASP A 202 -11.57 -23.94 7.79
C ASP A 202 -12.10 -23.72 6.37
N ILE A 203 -11.36 -23.00 5.53
CA ILE A 203 -11.70 -22.76 4.13
C ILE A 203 -11.73 -24.06 3.35
N MET A 204 -10.66 -24.85 3.45
CA MET A 204 -10.51 -26.07 2.67
C MET A 204 -11.50 -27.17 3.06
N ASN A 205 -11.91 -27.24 4.33
CA ASN A 205 -12.70 -28.35 4.86
C ASN A 205 -14.19 -28.03 5.06
N SER A 206 -14.60 -26.76 5.02
CA SER A 206 -15.98 -26.36 5.29
C SER A 206 -16.76 -26.13 4.00
N SER A 207 -17.95 -26.74 3.91
CA SER A 207 -18.90 -26.45 2.82
C SER A 207 -19.36 -25.00 2.80
N LYS A 208 -19.23 -24.27 3.93
CA LYS A 208 -19.52 -22.83 4.02
C LYS A 208 -18.69 -22.01 3.02
N TYR A 209 -17.49 -22.44 2.69
CA TYR A 209 -16.57 -21.71 1.82
C TYR A 209 -16.42 -22.36 0.43
N ALA A 210 -17.30 -23.29 0.06
CA ALA A 210 -17.23 -24.00 -1.21
C ALA A 210 -17.21 -23.04 -2.42
N GLU A 211 -18.05 -22.00 -2.41
CA GLU A 211 -18.08 -20.99 -3.48
C GLU A 211 -16.76 -20.22 -3.60
N TRP A 212 -16.13 -19.89 -2.47
CA TRP A 212 -14.80 -19.26 -2.45
C TRP A 212 -13.73 -20.19 -3.01
N VAL A 213 -13.76 -21.46 -2.65
CA VAL A 213 -12.83 -22.48 -3.17
C VAL A 213 -13.00 -22.67 -4.67
N GLU A 214 -14.25 -22.80 -5.16
CA GLU A 214 -14.57 -22.96 -6.58
C GLU A 214 -14.13 -21.75 -7.41
N LYS A 215 -14.29 -20.55 -6.86
CA LYS A 215 -13.81 -19.33 -7.46
C LYS A 215 -12.30 -19.33 -7.69
N GLY A 216 -11.51 -20.01 -6.87
CA GLY A 216 -10.06 -20.12 -7.05
C GLY A 216 -9.30 -18.79 -6.93
N PHE A 217 -7.98 -18.88 -7.12
CA PHE A 217 -7.04 -17.77 -6.90
C PHE A 217 -6.76 -16.96 -8.17
N SER A 218 -6.38 -15.69 -7.97
CA SER A 218 -5.92 -14.80 -9.04
C SER A 218 -4.72 -15.41 -9.76
N LYS A 219 -4.70 -15.25 -11.09
CA LYS A 219 -3.67 -15.81 -11.98
C LYS A 219 -2.55 -14.82 -12.27
N THR A 220 -2.47 -13.75 -11.50
CA THR A 220 -1.41 -12.74 -11.58
C THR A 220 -0.04 -13.37 -11.33
N THR A 221 0.98 -12.83 -11.98
CA THR A 221 2.37 -13.29 -11.79
C THR A 221 3.02 -12.63 -10.57
N SER A 222 2.54 -11.45 -10.17
CA SER A 222 2.94 -10.74 -8.96
C SER A 222 1.73 -9.96 -8.41
N PRO A 223 1.36 -10.16 -7.14
CA PRO A 223 1.82 -11.23 -6.24
C PRO A 223 1.23 -12.56 -6.72
N ASN A 224 2.00 -13.64 -6.57
CA ASN A 224 1.49 -14.98 -6.86
C ASN A 224 0.81 -15.56 -5.61
N VAL A 225 -0.52 -15.54 -5.63
CA VAL A 225 -1.37 -16.03 -4.53
C VAL A 225 -1.89 -17.46 -4.76
N GLN A 226 -1.42 -18.16 -5.78
CA GLN A 226 -1.93 -19.49 -6.13
C GLN A 226 -1.70 -20.51 -5.00
N GLY A 227 -2.80 -21.00 -4.42
CA GLY A 227 -2.77 -21.95 -3.31
C GLY A 227 -2.43 -21.31 -1.96
N ASP A 228 -2.34 -19.98 -1.87
CA ASP A 228 -2.12 -19.28 -0.62
C ASP A 228 -3.43 -19.11 0.17
N TRP A 229 -3.79 -20.17 0.89
CA TRP A 229 -4.97 -20.19 1.74
C TRP A 229 -4.92 -19.21 2.91
N LYS A 230 -3.75 -18.64 3.27
CA LYS A 230 -3.69 -17.56 4.26
C LYS A 230 -4.25 -16.27 3.67
N THR A 231 -3.88 -15.94 2.44
CA THR A 231 -4.45 -14.83 1.68
C THR A 231 -5.97 -15.01 1.49
N ALA A 232 -6.44 -16.23 1.23
CA ALA A 232 -7.88 -16.53 1.21
C ALA A 232 -8.55 -16.24 2.56
N GLY A 233 -7.93 -16.64 3.68
CA GLY A 233 -8.39 -16.36 5.05
C GLY A 233 -8.53 -14.89 5.36
N CYS A 234 -7.51 -14.10 5.04
CA CYS A 234 -7.52 -12.64 5.16
C CYS A 234 -8.67 -12.03 4.34
N THR A 235 -8.78 -12.41 3.06
CA THR A 235 -9.82 -11.91 2.15
C THR A 235 -11.23 -12.18 2.63
N ILE A 236 -11.52 -13.41 3.05
CA ILE A 236 -12.84 -13.80 3.56
C ILE A 236 -13.13 -13.12 4.90
N GLY A 237 -12.10 -12.92 5.73
CA GLY A 237 -12.20 -12.15 6.98
C GLY A 237 -12.68 -10.72 6.73
N HIS A 238 -12.07 -10.02 5.78
CA HIS A 238 -12.48 -8.66 5.39
C HIS A 238 -13.88 -8.64 4.77
N TYR A 239 -14.19 -9.55 3.84
CA TYR A 239 -15.54 -9.69 3.29
C TYR A 239 -16.60 -9.84 4.39
N SER A 240 -16.33 -10.72 5.36
CA SER A 240 -17.25 -10.98 6.49
C SER A 240 -17.40 -9.77 7.42
N ALA A 241 -16.35 -8.97 7.59
CA ALA A 241 -16.42 -7.73 8.36
C ALA A 241 -17.27 -6.67 7.63
N ILE A 242 -17.08 -6.51 6.32
CA ILE A 242 -17.83 -5.55 5.49
C ILE A 242 -19.32 -5.92 5.46
N SER A 243 -19.66 -7.21 5.38
CA SER A 243 -21.05 -7.66 5.34
C SER A 243 -21.83 -7.35 6.63
N ARG A 244 -21.13 -7.01 7.73
CA ARG A 244 -21.72 -6.63 9.03
C ARG A 244 -21.97 -5.13 9.16
N ILE A 245 -21.57 -4.31 8.18
CA ILE A 245 -21.86 -2.88 8.16
C ILE A 245 -23.38 -2.69 7.93
N PRO A 246 -24.07 -1.90 8.77
CA PRO A 246 -25.49 -1.62 8.60
C PRO A 246 -25.75 -0.83 7.31
N GLU A 247 -26.88 -1.11 6.65
CA GLU A 247 -27.24 -0.48 5.37
C GLU A 247 -27.87 0.90 5.51
N THR A 248 -28.18 1.33 6.74
CA THR A 248 -28.97 2.53 6.99
C THR A 248 -28.23 3.78 6.47
N PRO A 249 -28.74 4.49 5.46
CA PRO A 249 -28.14 5.74 4.99
C PRO A 249 -28.13 6.79 6.10
N GLY A 250 -27.06 7.58 6.18
CA GLY A 250 -26.87 8.59 7.24
C GLY A 250 -26.56 7.99 8.62
N SER A 251 -26.29 6.68 8.70
CA SER A 251 -25.74 6.08 9.91
C SER A 251 -24.28 6.48 10.13
N ASP A 252 -23.85 6.35 11.38
CA ASP A 252 -22.45 6.44 11.75
C ASP A 252 -21.59 5.48 10.93
N LEU A 253 -20.35 5.87 10.71
CA LEU A 253 -19.36 5.05 10.03
C LEU A 253 -18.88 3.90 10.90
N VAL A 254 -18.59 2.79 10.22
CA VAL A 254 -17.94 1.61 10.80
C VAL A 254 -16.53 1.50 10.25
N MET A 255 -15.56 1.45 11.15
CA MET A 255 -14.16 1.21 10.81
C MET A 255 -13.86 -0.30 10.91
N ILE A 256 -13.20 -0.86 9.91
CA ILE A 256 -12.70 -2.23 9.91
C ILE A 256 -11.18 -2.19 10.07
N MET A 257 -10.63 -3.08 10.89
CA MET A 257 -9.19 -3.18 11.12
C MET A 257 -8.70 -4.62 11.32
N GLU A 258 -7.40 -4.83 11.10
CA GLU A 258 -6.67 -6.03 11.53
C GLU A 258 -6.32 -5.95 13.03
N ASP A 259 -5.82 -7.04 13.60
CA ASP A 259 -5.61 -7.21 15.05
C ASP A 259 -4.23 -6.79 15.57
N ASP A 260 -3.42 -6.18 14.72
CA ASP A 260 -2.16 -5.53 15.08
C ASP A 260 -2.15 -4.04 14.76
N VAL A 261 -3.32 -3.43 14.65
CA VAL A 261 -3.44 -2.01 14.36
C VAL A 261 -3.35 -1.18 15.63
N GLU A 262 -2.46 -0.20 15.62
CA GLU A 262 -2.40 0.90 16.55
C GLU A 262 -3.15 2.12 15.99
N ILE A 263 -4.10 2.66 16.75
CA ILE A 263 -4.88 3.83 16.37
C ILE A 263 -4.26 5.07 16.99
N GLY A 264 -4.06 6.12 16.18
CA GLY A 264 -3.46 7.36 16.68
C GLY A 264 -4.25 7.98 17.84
N PRO A 265 -3.59 8.48 18.91
CA PRO A 265 -4.25 9.04 20.10
C PRO A 265 -5.02 10.34 19.83
N HIS A 266 -4.91 10.90 18.62
CA HIS A 266 -5.61 12.11 18.19
C HIS A 266 -6.57 11.84 17.04
N PHE A 267 -7.00 10.58 16.87
CA PHE A 267 -7.82 10.13 15.74
C PHE A 267 -8.98 11.08 15.43
N LEU A 268 -9.84 11.41 16.41
CA LEU A 268 -11.03 12.24 16.15
C LEU A 268 -10.68 13.63 15.60
N HIS A 269 -9.67 14.26 16.17
CA HIS A 269 -9.22 15.59 15.76
C HIS A 269 -8.65 15.58 14.34
N GLU A 270 -7.85 14.57 14.03
CA GLU A 270 -7.27 14.43 12.69
C GLU A 270 -8.32 13.98 11.66
N TRP A 271 -9.30 13.17 12.06
CA TRP A 271 -10.46 12.79 11.25
C TRP A 271 -11.29 14.01 10.84
N GLU A 272 -11.61 14.90 11.78
CA GLU A 272 -12.34 16.14 11.52
C GLU A 272 -11.61 17.06 10.55
N LYS A 273 -10.29 17.23 10.71
CA LYS A 273 -9.47 18.06 9.80
C LYS A 273 -9.31 17.45 8.41
N LEU A 274 -9.25 16.13 8.33
CA LEU A 274 -9.09 15.39 7.09
C LEU A 274 -10.36 15.46 6.24
N TRP A 275 -11.54 15.46 6.88
CA TRP A 275 -12.81 15.30 6.19
C TRP A 275 -13.07 16.26 5.01
N PRO A 276 -12.74 17.56 5.10
CA PRO A 276 -12.86 18.48 3.97
C PRO A 276 -11.99 18.13 2.75
N PHE A 277 -10.99 17.25 2.91
CA PHE A 277 -10.12 16.79 1.83
C PHE A 277 -10.58 15.46 1.19
N ILE A 278 -11.58 14.78 1.76
CA ILE A 278 -12.10 13.55 1.20
C ILE A 278 -13.06 13.88 0.05
N PRO A 279 -12.92 13.28 -1.14
CA PRO A 279 -13.89 13.43 -2.23
C PRO A 279 -15.31 13.01 -1.82
N GLU A 280 -16.34 13.67 -2.36
CA GLU A 280 -17.74 13.34 -2.06
C GLU A 280 -18.11 11.93 -2.50
N ALA A 281 -17.69 11.56 -3.71
CA ALA A 281 -17.81 10.22 -4.22
C ALA A 281 -16.63 9.38 -3.71
N TRP A 282 -16.83 8.67 -2.60
CA TRP A 282 -15.87 7.71 -2.08
C TRP A 282 -16.58 6.40 -1.71
N ASP A 283 -15.92 5.29 -2.02
CA ASP A 283 -16.38 3.94 -1.67
C ASP A 283 -15.65 3.43 -0.42
N ILE A 284 -14.32 3.65 -0.38
CA ILE A 284 -13.43 3.16 0.68
C ILE A 284 -12.45 4.26 1.04
N LEU A 285 -12.19 4.41 2.34
CA LEU A 285 -11.12 5.26 2.85
C LEU A 285 -10.17 4.42 3.72
N ARG A 286 -8.95 4.21 3.25
CA ARG A 286 -7.91 3.49 3.97
C ARG A 286 -7.14 4.45 4.85
N ILE A 287 -7.21 4.19 6.15
CA ILE A 287 -6.65 5.05 7.19
C ILE A 287 -5.41 4.43 7.86
N GLY A 288 -5.18 3.13 7.65
CA GLY A 288 -3.93 2.44 7.96
C GLY A 288 -3.53 1.56 6.78
N TRP A 289 -2.27 1.69 6.37
CA TRP A 289 -1.67 1.04 5.22
C TRP A 289 -0.13 1.11 5.32
N PHE A 290 0.58 0.34 4.51
CA PHE A 290 2.05 0.35 4.40
C PHE A 290 2.52 0.33 2.94
N GLY A 291 3.82 0.52 2.71
CA GLY A 291 4.43 0.45 1.38
C GLY A 291 4.88 1.82 0.86
N ASP A 292 5.22 1.88 -0.42
CA ASP A 292 5.80 3.06 -1.03
C ASP A 292 4.81 4.24 -1.00
N HIS A 293 5.22 5.30 -0.32
CA HIS A 293 4.50 6.56 -0.24
C HIS A 293 4.79 7.45 -1.46
N GLN A 294 5.83 7.12 -2.24
CA GLN A 294 6.38 7.96 -3.30
C GLN A 294 5.71 7.76 -4.66
N ASN A 295 4.38 7.84 -4.67
CA ASN A 295 3.61 7.79 -5.90
C ASN A 295 2.87 9.10 -6.14
N CYS A 296 3.64 10.15 -6.44
CA CYS A 296 3.10 11.45 -6.80
C CYS A 296 2.03 11.39 -7.92
N THR A 297 1.95 10.32 -8.74
CA THR A 297 0.93 10.19 -9.79
C THR A 297 -0.47 9.89 -9.26
N GLN A 298 -0.57 9.35 -8.04
CA GLN A 298 -1.84 9.00 -7.38
C GLN A 298 -2.34 10.10 -6.43
N VAL A 299 -1.50 11.09 -6.11
CA VAL A 299 -1.85 12.23 -5.27
C VAL A 299 -3.10 12.93 -5.79
N VAL A 300 -4.09 13.17 -4.92
CA VAL A 300 -5.31 13.92 -5.24
C VAL A 300 -5.23 15.36 -4.73
N ASN A 301 -4.88 15.53 -3.45
CA ASN A 301 -4.71 16.84 -2.79
C ASN A 301 -3.65 16.72 -1.69
N GLU A 302 -3.50 17.68 -0.78
CA GLU A 302 -2.47 17.58 0.27
C GLU A 302 -2.69 16.40 1.25
N ARG A 303 -3.91 15.93 1.51
CA ARG A 303 -4.19 14.90 2.53
C ARG A 303 -4.59 13.53 1.99
N VAL A 304 -4.87 13.44 0.69
CA VAL A 304 -5.51 12.27 0.10
C VAL A 304 -4.82 11.87 -1.18
N ASP A 305 -4.60 10.56 -1.33
CA ASP A 305 -4.19 9.93 -2.57
C ASP A 305 -5.26 8.95 -3.01
N ARG A 306 -5.34 8.70 -4.32
CA ARG A 306 -6.08 7.57 -4.85
C ARG A 306 -5.36 6.29 -4.42
N ALA A 307 -6.10 5.31 -3.88
CA ALA A 307 -5.55 4.03 -3.43
C ALA A 307 -5.21 3.11 -4.61
N GLY A 308 -4.27 3.55 -5.45
CA GLY A 308 -3.81 2.83 -6.64
C GLY A 308 -2.90 1.68 -6.26
N TRP A 309 -3.46 0.62 -5.66
CA TRP A 309 -2.71 -0.58 -5.29
C TRP A 309 -1.87 -1.07 -6.47
N GLN A 310 -0.57 -1.25 -6.25
CA GLN A 310 0.37 -1.75 -7.23
C GLN A 310 1.38 -2.63 -6.50
N ASP A 311 1.53 -3.87 -6.93
CA ASP A 311 2.61 -4.76 -6.49
C ASP A 311 3.51 -5.13 -7.68
N PRO A 312 4.43 -4.24 -8.08
CA PRO A 312 5.33 -4.52 -9.18
C PRO A 312 6.31 -5.64 -8.80
N MET A 313 6.55 -6.59 -9.72
CA MET A 313 7.42 -7.77 -9.53
C MET A 313 8.83 -7.46 -8.98
N ASN A 314 9.30 -6.20 -9.08
CA ASN A 314 10.61 -5.76 -8.59
C ASN A 314 10.57 -4.40 -7.87
N GLY A 315 9.40 -3.93 -7.42
CA GLY A 315 9.30 -2.67 -6.70
C GLY A 315 8.62 -2.84 -5.36
N GLU A 316 8.60 -1.77 -4.58
CA GLU A 316 7.81 -1.72 -3.36
C GLU A 316 6.34 -1.62 -3.72
N CYS A 317 5.50 -2.30 -2.95
CA CYS A 317 4.07 -2.18 -3.15
C CYS A 317 3.61 -0.77 -2.78
N ALA A 318 2.85 -0.11 -3.65
CA ALA A 318 2.26 1.18 -3.35
C ALA A 318 0.90 0.99 -2.67
N TYR A 319 0.71 1.64 -1.51
CA TYR A 319 -0.53 1.54 -0.74
C TYR A 319 -0.92 0.08 -0.43
N CYS A 320 -0.01 -0.74 0.07
CA CYS A 320 -0.29 -2.11 0.50
C CYS A 320 -0.92 -2.17 1.90
N GLY A 321 -1.53 -3.30 2.23
CA GLY A 321 -2.05 -3.62 3.57
C GLY A 321 -3.47 -3.12 3.84
N ALA A 322 -4.37 -4.02 4.20
CA ALA A 322 -5.74 -3.70 4.58
C ALA A 322 -5.87 -3.42 6.09
N GLN A 323 -4.81 -2.89 6.71
CA GLN A 323 -4.67 -2.71 8.16
C GLN A 323 -5.91 -2.03 8.76
N ALA A 324 -6.28 -0.84 8.27
CA ALA A 324 -7.49 -0.17 8.75
C ALA A 324 -8.16 0.67 7.65
N TYR A 325 -9.48 0.57 7.55
CA TYR A 325 -10.26 1.30 6.57
C TYR A 325 -11.71 1.50 6.99
N ILE A 326 -12.39 2.40 6.30
CA ILE A 326 -13.81 2.67 6.44
C ILE A 326 -14.46 2.43 5.07
N VAL A 327 -15.61 1.77 5.05
CA VAL A 327 -16.43 1.61 3.86
C VAL A 327 -17.61 2.57 3.95
N ASN A 328 -17.88 3.30 2.88
CA ASN A 328 -19.06 4.15 2.81
C ASN A 328 -20.32 3.26 2.85
N PRO A 329 -21.24 3.42 3.82
CA PRO A 329 -22.42 2.58 3.93
C PRO A 329 -23.26 2.55 2.63
N SER A 330 -23.29 3.66 1.89
CA SER A 330 -24.03 3.76 0.62
C SER A 330 -23.42 2.93 -0.53
N SER A 331 -22.14 2.60 -0.45
CA SER A 331 -21.41 1.80 -1.44
C SER A 331 -21.05 0.39 -0.97
N LYS A 332 -21.43 0.01 0.26
CA LYS A 332 -21.14 -1.31 0.85
C LYS A 332 -21.38 -2.46 -0.12
N GLU A 333 -22.55 -2.50 -0.75
CA GLU A 333 -22.93 -3.53 -1.70
C GLU A 333 -22.05 -3.56 -2.96
N LYS A 334 -21.55 -2.40 -3.40
CA LYS A 334 -20.59 -2.32 -4.50
C LYS A 334 -19.27 -2.98 -4.11
N VAL A 335 -18.80 -2.75 -2.88
CA VAL A 335 -17.56 -3.34 -2.36
C VAL A 335 -17.73 -4.86 -2.16
N LEU A 336 -18.83 -5.32 -1.57
CA LEU A 336 -19.10 -6.75 -1.39
C LEU A 336 -19.14 -7.49 -2.74
N ARG A 337 -19.85 -6.95 -3.73
CA ARG A 337 -19.87 -7.54 -5.09
C ARG A 337 -18.49 -7.66 -5.72
N ARG A 338 -17.58 -6.72 -5.44
CA ARG A 338 -16.20 -6.82 -5.91
C ARG A 338 -15.49 -8.01 -5.28
N PHE A 339 -15.65 -8.22 -3.98
CA PHE A 339 -15.14 -9.42 -3.30
C PHE A 339 -15.79 -10.70 -3.81
N GLU A 340 -17.09 -10.70 -4.16
CA GLU A 340 -17.82 -11.87 -4.67
C GLU A 340 -17.46 -12.22 -6.12
N ARG A 341 -17.08 -11.24 -6.95
CA ARG A 341 -16.77 -11.47 -8.38
C ARG A 341 -15.29 -11.71 -8.67
N SER A 342 -14.37 -11.04 -7.96
CA SER A 342 -12.92 -11.13 -8.22
C SER A 342 -12.28 -12.39 -7.69
N ARG A 343 -11.42 -13.09 -8.42
CA ARG A 343 -10.65 -14.25 -7.91
C ARG A 343 -9.97 -13.94 -6.57
N ILE A 344 -9.71 -14.97 -5.77
CA ILE A 344 -9.04 -14.79 -4.47
C ILE A 344 -7.65 -14.17 -4.70
N THR A 345 -7.42 -13.00 -4.10
CA THR A 345 -6.17 -12.25 -4.09
C THR A 345 -6.02 -11.54 -2.75
N HIS A 346 -5.05 -10.64 -2.55
CA HIS A 346 -4.95 -9.89 -1.32
C HIS A 346 -6.13 -8.92 -1.13
N ALA A 347 -6.56 -8.75 0.12
CA ALA A 347 -7.72 -7.90 0.44
C ALA A 347 -7.48 -6.42 0.08
N ASP A 348 -6.25 -5.94 0.19
CA ASP A 348 -5.86 -4.56 -0.17
C ASP A 348 -5.96 -4.28 -1.68
N GLU A 349 -5.70 -5.27 -2.55
CA GLU A 349 -5.98 -5.17 -3.99
C GLU A 349 -7.49 -5.06 -4.26
N LEU A 350 -8.30 -5.84 -3.54
CA LEU A 350 -9.76 -5.80 -3.66
C LEU A 350 -10.36 -4.49 -3.12
N LEU A 351 -9.72 -3.89 -2.13
CA LEU A 351 -10.06 -2.58 -1.55
C LEU A 351 -9.38 -1.41 -2.28
N GLY A 352 -8.55 -1.70 -3.29
CA GLY A 352 -7.87 -0.71 -4.13
C GLY A 352 -8.80 -0.07 -5.16
N ALA A 353 -8.41 1.11 -5.64
CA ALA A 353 -9.19 1.86 -6.62
C ALA A 353 -9.31 1.17 -8.00
N PRO A 354 -8.22 0.76 -8.68
CA PRO A 354 -8.30 0.11 -9.98
C PRO A 354 -8.98 -1.25 -9.88
N THR A 355 -9.55 -1.78 -10.96
CA THR A 355 -9.97 -3.20 -11.02
C THR A 355 -8.78 -4.12 -10.70
N PRO A 356 -8.97 -5.23 -9.95
CA PRO A 356 -7.89 -6.17 -9.67
C PRO A 356 -7.24 -6.69 -10.95
N GLN A 357 -5.95 -7.00 -10.89
CA GLN A 357 -5.21 -7.36 -12.09
C GLN A 357 -5.79 -8.61 -12.76
N LEU A 358 -5.85 -8.59 -14.10
CA LEU A 358 -6.41 -9.64 -14.96
C LEU A 358 -7.93 -9.86 -14.88
N GLU A 359 -8.67 -9.11 -14.07
CA GLU A 359 -10.13 -9.14 -14.04
C GLU A 359 -10.76 -8.23 -15.10
N ASP A 360 -11.99 -8.55 -15.54
CA ASP A 360 -12.74 -7.68 -16.44
C ASP A 360 -13.35 -6.49 -15.67
N SER A 361 -12.92 -5.28 -16.00
CA SER A 361 -13.46 -4.02 -15.45
C SER A 361 -14.98 -3.83 -15.61
N LYS A 362 -15.62 -4.54 -16.55
CA LYS A 362 -17.09 -4.51 -16.69
C LYS A 362 -17.80 -5.37 -15.64
N GLU A 363 -17.17 -6.47 -15.24
CA GLU A 363 -17.69 -7.39 -14.23
C GLU A 363 -17.30 -6.95 -12.82
N VAL A 364 -16.06 -6.47 -12.67
CA VAL A 364 -15.45 -5.97 -11.45
C VAL A 364 -15.06 -4.50 -11.64
N PRO A 365 -16.02 -3.57 -11.50
CA PRO A 365 -15.76 -2.16 -11.76
C PRO A 365 -14.79 -1.55 -10.73
N PRO A 366 -14.07 -0.48 -11.11
CA PRO A 366 -13.21 0.24 -10.19
C PRO A 366 -13.99 0.84 -9.02
N LEU A 367 -13.27 1.02 -7.91
CA LEU A 367 -13.76 1.67 -6.71
C LEU A 367 -13.21 3.10 -6.62
N GLN A 368 -13.98 3.97 -5.98
CA GLN A 368 -13.55 5.28 -5.49
C GLN A 368 -12.83 5.08 -4.16
N ALA A 369 -11.68 4.41 -4.20
CA ALA A 369 -10.90 4.09 -3.01
C ALA A 369 -9.75 5.09 -2.85
N PHE A 370 -9.59 5.58 -1.62
CA PHE A 370 -8.60 6.58 -1.27
C PHE A 370 -7.78 6.14 -0.06
N VAL A 371 -6.55 6.63 0.04
CA VAL A 371 -5.76 6.55 1.26
C VAL A 371 -5.57 7.94 1.84
N VAL A 372 -5.39 8.00 3.16
CA VAL A 372 -5.19 9.27 3.89
C VAL A 372 -3.73 9.46 4.24
N TRP A 373 -3.32 10.73 4.34
CA TRP A 373 -2.00 11.13 4.82
C TRP A 373 -2.06 12.30 5.81
N PRO A 374 -1.33 12.22 6.95
CA PRO A 374 -0.67 11.01 7.45
C PRO A 374 -1.68 9.91 7.74
N ALA A 375 -1.22 8.65 7.76
CA ALA A 375 -2.07 7.53 8.18
C ALA A 375 -2.58 7.78 9.63
N LEU A 376 -3.85 7.51 9.87
CA LEU A 376 -4.47 7.67 11.19
C LEU A 376 -4.36 6.41 12.06
N ALA A 377 -3.90 5.32 11.44
CA ALA A 377 -3.65 4.03 12.05
C ALA A 377 -2.42 3.40 11.40
N SER A 378 -1.70 2.56 12.15
CA SER A 378 -0.49 1.88 11.67
C SER A 378 -0.38 0.48 12.28
N THR A 379 0.47 -0.39 11.73
CA THR A 379 0.84 -1.62 12.46
C THR A 379 1.52 -1.25 13.78
N HIS A 380 1.20 -2.00 14.83
CA HIS A 380 1.80 -1.90 16.14
C HIS A 380 3.19 -2.57 16.13
N PHE A 381 4.21 -1.76 16.31
CA PHE A 381 5.58 -2.19 16.48
C PHE A 381 5.99 -2.06 17.95
N ASN A 382 6.84 -2.96 18.43
CA ASN A 382 7.44 -2.81 19.74
C ASN A 382 8.48 -1.69 19.76
N THR A 383 9.02 -1.37 20.93
CA THR A 383 10.04 -0.31 21.12
C THR A 383 11.35 -0.52 20.36
N GLN A 384 11.52 -1.67 19.71
CA GLN A 384 12.67 -2.01 18.87
C GLN A 384 12.36 -1.97 17.37
N GLY A 385 11.14 -1.56 16.97
CA GLY A 385 10.72 -1.48 15.57
C GLY A 385 10.34 -2.83 14.94
N TYR A 386 10.15 -3.88 15.74
CA TYR A 386 9.66 -5.18 15.24
C TYR A 386 8.16 -5.31 15.45
N PRO A 387 7.45 -6.09 14.61
CA PRO A 387 6.08 -6.48 14.89
C PRO A 387 5.93 -6.92 16.35
N ALA A 388 5.00 -6.29 17.06
CA ALA A 388 4.97 -6.38 18.51
C ALA A 388 4.67 -7.80 19.01
N PHE A 389 3.83 -8.54 18.27
CA PHE A 389 3.28 -9.79 18.71
C PHE A 389 4.22 -10.97 18.45
N ARG A 390 4.07 -12.04 19.25
CA ARG A 390 4.88 -13.25 19.04
C ARG A 390 4.44 -14.03 17.81
N SER A 391 3.16 -13.98 17.47
CA SER A 391 2.57 -14.62 16.29
C SER A 391 3.23 -14.17 14.99
N ASP A 392 3.60 -12.89 14.87
CA ASP A 392 4.35 -12.35 13.73
C ASP A 392 5.71 -13.00 13.55
N ARG A 393 6.39 -13.20 14.68
CA ARG A 393 7.78 -13.67 14.72
C ARG A 393 7.87 -15.18 14.53
N MET A 394 6.89 -15.93 15.00
CA MET A 394 6.84 -17.39 14.86
C MET A 394 6.76 -17.80 13.38
N HIS A 395 5.93 -17.14 12.59
CA HIS A 395 5.82 -17.42 11.16
C HIS A 395 7.06 -16.99 10.37
N GLY A 396 7.68 -15.86 10.74
CA GLY A 396 8.96 -15.45 10.14
C GLY A 396 10.10 -16.43 10.43
N ARG A 397 10.18 -16.96 11.67
CA ARG A 397 11.24 -17.90 12.07
C ARG A 397 11.09 -19.25 11.39
N GLU A 398 9.86 -19.77 11.26
CA GLU A 398 9.60 -21.00 10.50
C GLU A 398 9.89 -20.84 9.00
N ALA A 399 9.62 -19.68 8.40
CA ALA A 399 10.01 -19.39 7.02
C ALA A 399 11.54 -19.33 6.83
N LEU A 400 12.28 -18.95 7.87
CA LEU A 400 13.75 -18.90 7.87
C LEU A 400 14.43 -20.22 8.26
N LEU A 401 13.70 -21.20 8.81
CA LEU A 401 14.29 -22.37 9.46
C LEU A 401 14.61 -23.58 8.55
N PRO A 402 13.96 -23.85 7.40
CA PRO A 402 14.39 -24.92 6.51
C PRO A 402 15.01 -24.39 5.23
N ARG A 403 16.27 -23.89 5.30
CA ARG A 403 17.21 -23.88 4.15
C ARG A 403 18.68 -23.55 4.50
N HIS A 404 18.97 -22.93 5.64
CA HIS A 404 20.33 -22.43 5.95
C HIS A 404 21.01 -23.05 7.18
N THR A 405 20.65 -24.25 7.61
CA THR A 405 21.13 -24.80 8.89
C THR A 405 22.48 -25.51 8.85
N LYS A 406 23.20 -25.53 7.72
CA LYS A 406 24.61 -26.03 7.73
C LYS A 406 25.67 -25.08 7.17
N GLN A 407 25.33 -24.12 6.31
CA GLN A 407 26.32 -23.17 5.76
C GLN A 407 26.30 -21.76 6.39
N SER A 408 25.18 -21.30 7.01
CA SER A 408 25.12 -19.92 7.56
C SER A 408 25.89 -19.69 8.87
N HIS A 409 26.48 -20.73 9.48
CA HIS A 409 27.18 -20.57 10.75
C HIS A 409 28.45 -19.71 10.64
N VAL A 410 29.14 -19.74 9.49
CA VAL A 410 30.40 -19.00 9.30
C VAL A 410 30.12 -17.50 9.12
N SER A 411 29.16 -17.13 8.27
CA SER A 411 28.84 -15.73 7.98
C SER A 411 28.15 -15.02 9.14
N LYS A 412 27.20 -15.68 9.82
CA LYS A 412 26.58 -15.14 11.05
C LYS A 412 27.60 -14.89 12.15
N SER A 413 28.61 -15.76 12.29
CA SER A 413 29.69 -15.55 13.27
C SER A 413 30.57 -14.35 12.92
N ARG A 414 30.76 -14.06 11.63
CA ARG A 414 31.58 -12.94 11.14
C ARG A 414 30.85 -11.60 11.28
N VAL A 415 29.58 -11.52 10.88
CA VAL A 415 28.75 -10.32 11.07
C VAL A 415 28.59 -10.00 12.55
N ALA A 416 28.30 -11.00 13.39
CA ALA A 416 28.19 -10.81 14.84
C ALA A 416 29.51 -10.34 15.49
N ARG A 417 30.66 -10.80 14.97
CA ARG A 417 31.97 -10.32 15.44
C ARG A 417 32.20 -8.87 15.04
N LEU A 418 31.87 -8.49 13.81
CA LEU A 418 32.06 -7.12 13.32
C LEU A 418 31.11 -6.12 14.00
N ALA A 419 29.86 -6.51 14.27
CA ALA A 419 28.93 -5.70 15.06
C ALA A 419 29.47 -5.41 16.49
N LYS A 420 30.12 -6.39 17.14
CA LYS A 420 30.80 -6.17 18.43
C LYS A 420 31.98 -5.19 18.32
N VAL A 421 32.71 -5.22 17.20
CA VAL A 421 33.82 -4.28 16.94
C VAL A 421 33.27 -2.88 16.71
N GLU A 422 32.16 -2.73 15.97
CA GLU A 422 31.47 -1.45 15.78
C GLU A 422 31.00 -0.86 17.12
N GLU A 423 30.33 -1.67 17.95
CA GLU A 423 29.87 -1.26 19.28
C GLU A 423 31.04 -0.79 20.17
N GLN A 424 32.17 -1.49 20.14
CA GLN A 424 33.37 -1.10 20.88
C GLN A 424 34.00 0.21 20.35
N LEU A 425 34.02 0.40 19.03
CA LEU A 425 34.50 1.63 18.41
C LEU A 425 33.62 2.84 18.78
N LEU A 426 32.31 2.65 18.80
CA LEU A 426 31.36 3.67 19.23
C LEU A 426 31.55 4.03 20.71
N ARG A 427 31.72 3.05 21.60
CA ARG A 427 31.97 3.27 23.03
C ARG A 427 33.28 4.01 23.32
N THR A 428 34.30 3.81 22.49
CA THR A 428 35.61 4.48 22.63
C THR A 428 35.67 5.84 21.93
N GLY A 429 34.56 6.32 21.37
CA GLY A 429 34.49 7.61 20.68
C GLY A 429 35.19 7.64 19.34
N ALA A 430 35.50 6.48 18.74
CA ALA A 430 36.10 6.42 17.42
C ALA A 430 35.13 6.98 16.37
N ARG A 431 35.66 7.73 15.39
CA ARG A 431 34.90 8.33 14.30
C ARG A 431 35.60 8.14 12.96
N GLY A 432 34.88 8.35 11.86
CA GLY A 432 35.44 8.41 10.51
C GLY A 432 35.91 7.06 9.97
N ALA A 433 37.15 7.00 9.49
CA ALA A 433 37.67 5.89 8.69
C ALA A 433 37.60 4.51 9.35
N LYS A 434 37.67 4.44 10.69
CA LYS A 434 37.61 3.17 11.45
C LYS A 434 36.21 2.55 11.44
N LEU A 435 35.17 3.36 11.69
CA LEU A 435 33.78 2.90 11.61
C LEU A 435 33.39 2.55 10.18
N GLN A 436 33.79 3.39 9.21
CA GLN A 436 33.53 3.11 7.80
C GLN A 436 34.19 1.80 7.32
N ARG A 437 35.36 1.45 7.87
CA ARG A 437 36.00 0.18 7.56
C ARG A 437 35.19 -1.01 8.09
N VAL A 438 34.72 -0.94 9.34
CA VAL A 438 33.91 -2.03 9.93
C VAL A 438 32.58 -2.18 9.19
N ALA A 439 31.91 -1.08 8.85
CA ALA A 439 30.69 -1.10 8.05
C ALA A 439 30.91 -1.74 6.67
N ARG A 440 32.02 -1.42 5.97
CA ARG A 440 32.36 -2.07 4.69
C ARG A 440 32.67 -3.56 4.84
N GLU A 441 33.34 -3.96 5.92
CA GLU A 441 33.64 -5.37 6.19
C GLU A 441 32.37 -6.16 6.56
N MET A 442 31.38 -5.51 7.19
CA MET A 442 30.05 -6.10 7.48
C MET A 442 29.25 -6.28 6.20
N ASP A 443 29.16 -5.23 5.38
CA ASP A 443 28.47 -5.28 4.09
C ASP A 443 29.08 -6.37 3.20
N GLN A 444 30.42 -6.41 3.07
CA GLN A 444 31.10 -7.47 2.32
C GLN A 444 30.77 -8.88 2.83
N ALA A 445 30.72 -9.09 4.16
CA ALA A 445 30.38 -10.39 4.73
C ALA A 445 28.95 -10.83 4.39
N VAL A 446 28.01 -9.88 4.30
CA VAL A 446 26.63 -10.18 3.91
C VAL A 446 26.52 -10.42 2.40
N GLN A 447 27.21 -9.61 1.58
CA GLN A 447 27.24 -9.83 0.14
C GLN A 447 27.84 -11.21 -0.23
N GLU A 448 28.86 -11.67 0.50
CA GLU A 448 29.43 -13.01 0.34
C GLU A 448 28.40 -14.10 0.68
N GLU A 449 27.64 -13.96 1.78
CA GLU A 449 26.58 -14.91 2.16
C GLU A 449 25.46 -14.96 1.13
N LEU A 450 25.01 -13.80 0.66
CA LEU A 450 23.95 -13.71 -0.36
C LEU A 450 24.37 -14.32 -1.69
N ARG A 451 25.63 -14.17 -2.07
CA ARG A 451 26.17 -14.83 -3.27
C ARG A 451 26.15 -16.35 -3.11
N GLU A 452 26.56 -16.88 -1.96
CA GLU A 452 26.52 -18.32 -1.67
C GLU A 452 25.09 -18.88 -1.67
N VAL A 453 24.12 -18.14 -1.09
CA VAL A 453 22.70 -18.49 -1.12
C VAL A 453 22.19 -18.57 -2.56
N HIS A 454 22.57 -17.58 -3.39
CA HIS A 454 22.15 -17.52 -4.79
C HIS A 454 22.74 -18.67 -5.62
N GLU A 455 24.03 -18.94 -5.47
CA GLU A 455 24.72 -20.06 -6.14
C GLU A 455 24.10 -21.41 -5.74
N ALA A 456 23.78 -21.62 -4.46
CA ALA A 456 23.11 -22.83 -3.98
C ALA A 456 21.69 -22.98 -4.56
N ALA A 457 20.93 -21.89 -4.63
CA ALA A 457 19.58 -21.89 -5.22
C ALA A 457 19.59 -22.18 -6.73
N GLN A 458 20.61 -21.74 -7.47
CA GLN A 458 20.78 -22.06 -8.88
C GLN A 458 21.16 -23.53 -9.10
N GLN A 459 22.04 -24.09 -8.27
CA GLN A 459 22.41 -25.51 -8.33
C GLN A 459 21.22 -26.44 -8.06
N ASP A 460 20.36 -26.10 -7.09
CA ASP A 460 19.17 -26.90 -6.77
C ASP A 460 18.16 -26.92 -7.94
N ARG A 461 17.95 -25.78 -8.61
CA ARG A 461 17.10 -25.72 -9.83
C ARG A 461 17.64 -26.59 -10.96
N GLY A 462 18.94 -26.52 -11.24
CA GLY A 462 19.58 -27.36 -12.26
C GLY A 462 19.47 -28.86 -11.94
N GLY A 463 19.56 -29.24 -10.65
CA GLY A 463 19.34 -30.60 -10.19
C GLY A 463 17.90 -31.08 -10.37
N HIS A 464 16.92 -30.21 -10.12
CA HIS A 464 15.50 -30.53 -10.27
C HIS A 464 15.10 -30.68 -11.75
N GLU A 465 15.60 -29.81 -12.63
CA GLU A 465 15.37 -29.89 -14.08
C GLU A 465 16.02 -31.13 -14.69
N ALA A 466 17.25 -31.47 -14.28
CA ALA A 466 17.92 -32.69 -14.73
C ALA A 466 17.16 -33.96 -14.33
N ARG A 467 16.59 -34.02 -13.12
CA ARG A 467 15.78 -35.17 -12.66
C ARG A 467 14.47 -35.31 -13.43
N HIS A 468 13.81 -34.20 -13.79
CA HIS A 468 12.60 -34.25 -14.61
C HIS A 468 12.88 -34.54 -16.09
N GLY A 469 14.01 -34.10 -16.63
CA GLY A 469 14.45 -34.45 -17.98
C GLY A 469 14.68 -35.96 -18.16
N VAL A 470 15.37 -36.59 -17.20
CA VAL A 470 15.65 -38.04 -17.22
C VAL A 470 14.37 -38.88 -17.00
N ALA A 471 13.39 -38.37 -16.25
CA ALA A 471 12.10 -39.05 -16.08
C ALA A 471 11.26 -39.03 -17.37
N ARG A 472 11.27 -37.93 -18.13
CA ARG A 472 10.56 -37.82 -19.42
C ARG A 472 11.16 -38.67 -20.54
N GLU A 473 12.48 -38.87 -20.54
CA GLU A 473 13.14 -39.69 -21.58
C GLU A 473 12.88 -41.19 -21.42
N LYS A 474 12.45 -41.65 -20.23
CA LYS A 474 12.07 -43.05 -19.98
C LYS A 474 10.59 -43.36 -20.28
N GLU A 475 9.77 -42.36 -20.57
CA GLU A 475 8.32 -42.51 -20.76
C GLU A 475 7.81 -41.99 -22.12
N ALA A 476 8.39 -42.47 -23.24
CA ALA A 476 7.71 -42.42 -24.55
C ALA A 476 8.39 -43.33 -25.62
N PRO A 477 7.65 -44.09 -26.46
CA PRO A 477 6.36 -44.73 -26.22
C PRO A 477 6.38 -46.25 -26.52
N ARG A 478 5.75 -47.04 -25.64
CA ARG A 478 5.15 -48.36 -25.96
C ARG A 478 3.65 -48.16 -26.04
N ALA A 479 3.15 -47.76 -27.20
CA ALA A 479 1.72 -47.69 -27.49
C ALA A 479 1.46 -48.30 -28.88
N LYS A 480 1.25 -49.62 -28.89
CA LYS A 480 0.56 -50.34 -29.96
C LYS A 480 -0.45 -51.27 -29.31
N HIS A 481 -1.66 -51.24 -29.86
CA HIS A 481 -2.81 -52.11 -29.62
C HIS A 481 -3.60 -51.93 -28.32
N SER A 482 -4.77 -51.32 -28.45
CA SER A 482 -6.03 -52.06 -28.30
C SER A 482 -7.19 -51.23 -28.85
N ASP A 483 -7.74 -51.69 -29.97
CA ASP A 483 -9.09 -51.38 -30.43
C ASP A 483 -10.09 -51.98 -29.44
N GLY A 484 -11.08 -51.19 -29.04
CA GLY A 484 -12.08 -51.62 -28.07
C GLY A 484 -13.19 -50.59 -27.94
N GLY A 485 -14.12 -50.61 -28.91
CA GLY A 485 -15.30 -49.77 -28.91
C GLY A 485 -16.16 -50.00 -27.66
N ARG A 486 -16.56 -48.88 -27.03
CA ARG A 486 -17.74 -48.82 -26.16
C ARG A 486 -18.51 -47.56 -26.50
N GLU A 487 -19.77 -47.80 -26.85
CA GLU A 487 -20.79 -46.83 -27.20
C GLU A 487 -21.00 -45.82 -26.07
N SER A 488 -21.10 -44.55 -26.44
CA SER A 488 -21.46 -43.46 -25.53
C SER A 488 -22.96 -43.50 -25.23
N PRO A 489 -23.39 -43.33 -23.97
CA PRO A 489 -24.80 -43.17 -23.65
C PRO A 489 -25.30 -41.79 -24.14
N PRO A 490 -26.59 -41.68 -24.53
CA PRO A 490 -27.14 -40.44 -25.04
C PRO A 490 -27.23 -39.35 -23.95
N PRO A 491 -27.19 -38.06 -24.35
CA PRO A 491 -27.23 -36.94 -23.42
C PRO A 491 -28.58 -36.83 -22.72
N ARG A 492 -28.55 -36.65 -21.39
CA ARG A 492 -29.73 -36.31 -20.59
C ARG A 492 -30.19 -34.89 -20.90
N ALA A 493 -31.48 -34.74 -21.19
CA ALA A 493 -32.13 -33.45 -21.41
C ALA A 493 -32.05 -32.58 -20.15
N ALA A 494 -31.67 -31.31 -20.35
CA ALA A 494 -31.67 -30.29 -19.32
C ALA A 494 -33.10 -29.92 -18.90
N VAL A 495 -33.39 -30.02 -17.60
CA VAL A 495 -34.62 -29.52 -16.99
C VAL A 495 -34.38 -28.07 -16.59
N ALA A 496 -35.20 -27.15 -17.09
CA ALA A 496 -35.14 -25.74 -16.72
C ALA A 496 -35.63 -25.53 -15.26
N PRO A 497 -35.01 -24.62 -14.49
CA PRO A 497 -35.46 -24.30 -13.14
C PRO A 497 -36.73 -23.43 -13.14
N PRO A 498 -37.54 -23.48 -12.07
CA PRO A 498 -38.75 -22.69 -11.95
C PRO A 498 -38.42 -21.21 -11.70
N VAL A 499 -39.17 -20.35 -12.39
CA VAL A 499 -39.20 -18.90 -12.19
C VAL A 499 -39.95 -18.62 -10.88
N TRP A 500 -39.32 -17.86 -9.98
CA TRP A 500 -39.97 -17.19 -8.86
C TRP A 500 -39.77 -15.69 -9.02
#